data_AF-A0A443SDA3-F1
#
_entry.id   AF-A0A443SDA3-F1
#
_cell.length_a   1.000
_cell.length_b   1.000
_cell.length_c   1.000
_cell.angle_alpha   90.00
_cell.angle_beta   90.00
_cell.angle_gamma   90.00
#
_symmetry.space_group_name_H-M   'P 1'
#
loop_
_entity.id
_entity.type
_entity.pdbx_description
1 polymer ?
#
loop_
_entity_poly.entity_id
_entity_poly.type
_entity_poly.pdbx_seq_one_letter_code
_entity_poly.pdbx_strand_id
1 'polypeptide(L)'
;KNVDVTARVQCLECSIEFGYLRFDPSNLCYNPALNFSMVKHKFVTICPLESRFCITEIVRVNGVFVGINRKCGVSSCLEACFQKGFGVERESCTYCCNGIQAEDFNEETGKSYNCP
;
A
#
# COMPACT_ATOMS: atom_id res chain seq x y z
N LYS A 1 -22.33 23.32 -3.35
CA LYS A 1 -22.03 22.24 -2.37
C LYS A 1 -20.55 22.34 -2.03
N ASN A 2 -20.22 22.85 -0.85
CA ASN A 2 -18.84 22.90 -0.38
C ASN A 2 -18.40 21.46 -0.09
N VAL A 3 -17.45 20.96 -0.85
CA VAL A 3 -16.87 19.63 -0.66
C VAL A 3 -15.89 19.74 0.48
N ASP A 4 -16.23 19.12 1.61
CA ASP A 4 -15.36 19.01 2.76
C ASP A 4 -14.13 18.17 2.39
N VAL A 5 -12.98 18.84 2.23
CA VAL A 5 -11.71 18.21 1.83
C VAL A 5 -11.15 17.35 2.96
N THR A 6 -11.63 17.54 4.19
CA THR A 6 -11.18 16.83 5.41
C THR A 6 -11.73 15.42 5.55
N ALA A 7 -12.74 15.03 4.75
CA ALA A 7 -13.32 13.68 4.77
C ALA A 7 -12.70 12.71 3.74
N ARG A 8 -11.66 13.12 3.01
CA ARG A 8 -11.05 12.31 1.95
C ARG A 8 -10.05 11.32 2.54
N VAL A 9 -10.14 10.07 2.07
CA VAL A 9 -9.20 9.00 2.43
C VAL A 9 -7.79 9.38 1.95
N GLN A 10 -6.81 9.19 2.83
CA GLN A 10 -5.39 9.34 2.50
C GLN A 10 -4.76 7.96 2.44
N CYS A 11 -3.92 7.71 1.43
CA CYS A 11 -3.28 6.42 1.21
C CYS A 11 -1.81 6.58 0.87
N LEU A 12 -1.04 5.52 1.06
CA LEU A 12 0.28 5.40 0.46
C LEU A 12 0.10 5.10 -1.03
N GLU A 13 0.73 5.91 -1.88
CA GLU A 13 0.82 5.65 -3.31
C GLU A 13 2.30 5.47 -3.69
N CYS A 14 2.67 4.21 -3.92
CA CYS A 14 4.04 3.84 -4.27
C CYS A 14 4.06 2.45 -4.90
N SER A 15 5.05 2.19 -5.75
CA SER A 15 5.25 0.88 -6.36
C SER A 15 6.73 0.54 -6.41
N ILE A 16 7.08 -0.71 -6.10
CA ILE A 16 8.44 -1.23 -6.22
C ILE A 16 8.38 -2.69 -6.69
N GLU A 17 9.25 -3.03 -7.65
CA GLU A 17 9.40 -4.40 -8.17
C GLU A 17 10.87 -4.82 -8.12
N PHE A 18 11.15 -5.89 -7.37
CA PHE A 18 12.44 -6.54 -7.16
C PHE A 18 12.71 -7.69 -8.15
N GLY A 19 11.93 -7.81 -9.22
CA GLY A 19 12.19 -8.78 -10.28
C GLY A 19 13.52 -8.54 -11.02
N TYR A 20 13.97 -7.28 -11.06
CA TYR A 20 15.23 -6.86 -11.69
C TYR A 20 16.13 -6.05 -10.75
N LEU A 21 15.58 -5.57 -9.63
CA LEU A 21 16.29 -4.81 -8.61
C LEU A 21 16.66 -5.72 -7.44
N ARG A 22 17.78 -5.45 -6.78
CA ARG A 22 18.11 -6.14 -5.52
C ARG A 22 17.06 -5.80 -4.47
N PHE A 23 16.62 -6.83 -3.73
CA PHE A 23 15.74 -6.63 -2.58
C PHE A 23 16.41 -5.68 -1.58
N ASP A 24 15.68 -4.63 -1.21
CA ASP A 24 16.11 -3.62 -0.24
C ASP A 24 15.08 -3.55 0.89
N PRO A 25 15.38 -4.12 2.07
CA PRO A 25 14.47 -4.07 3.21
C PRO A 25 14.32 -2.65 3.77
N SER A 26 15.24 -1.73 3.43
CA SER A 26 15.19 -0.33 3.83
C SER A 26 14.32 0.54 2.92
N ASN A 27 13.79 -0.02 1.83
CA ASN A 27 12.96 0.70 0.91
C ASN A 27 11.66 1.16 1.59
N LEU A 28 11.46 2.48 1.66
CA LEU A 28 10.32 3.09 2.35
C LEU A 28 8.96 2.82 1.72
N CYS A 29 8.91 2.40 0.45
CA CYS A 29 7.67 1.85 -0.08
C CYS A 29 7.43 0.48 0.54
N TYR A 30 8.38 -0.46 0.45
CA TYR A 30 8.23 -1.78 1.06
C TYR A 30 7.94 -1.74 2.57
N ASN A 31 8.76 -0.99 3.33
CA ASN A 31 8.68 -0.88 4.77
C ASN A 31 8.51 0.60 5.21
N PRO A 32 7.27 1.11 5.21
CA PRO A 32 6.99 2.50 5.57
C PRO A 32 7.26 2.83 7.04
N ALA A 33 7.39 1.82 7.91
CA ALA A 33 7.65 2.01 9.34
C ALA A 33 9.08 2.50 9.65
N LEU A 34 10.02 2.43 8.69
CA LEU A 34 11.42 2.79 8.93
C LEU A 34 11.67 4.30 9.03
N ASN A 35 10.93 5.11 8.28
CA ASN A 35 11.06 6.56 8.33
C ASN A 35 9.73 7.21 7.96
N PHE A 36 8.90 7.39 8.99
CA PHE A 36 7.55 7.90 8.81
C PHE A 36 7.53 9.32 8.24
N SER A 37 8.36 10.22 8.76
CA SER A 37 8.39 11.62 8.29
C SER A 37 8.62 11.66 6.77
N MET A 38 9.58 10.89 6.28
CA MET A 38 9.84 10.80 4.84
C MET A 38 8.69 10.15 4.07
N VAL A 39 8.09 9.08 4.60
CA VAL A 39 6.95 8.40 3.96
C VAL A 39 5.75 9.33 3.84
N LYS A 40 5.44 10.07 4.90
CA LYS A 40 4.35 11.07 4.92
C LYS A 40 4.55 12.13 3.84
N HIS A 41 5.77 12.62 3.67
CA HIS A 41 6.05 13.65 2.67
C HIS A 41 6.15 13.10 1.24
N LYS A 42 6.54 11.83 1.06
CA LYS A 42 6.88 11.28 -0.25
C LYS A 42 5.76 10.44 -0.88
N PHE A 43 5.03 9.66 -0.08
CA PHE A 43 4.11 8.64 -0.58
C PHE A 43 2.67 8.83 -0.12
N VAL A 44 2.41 9.61 0.94
CA VAL A 44 1.03 9.89 1.35
C VAL A 44 0.40 10.87 0.39
N THR A 45 -0.73 10.47 -0.18
CA THR A 45 -1.52 11.28 -1.10
C THR A 45 -2.98 11.34 -0.66
N ILE A 46 -3.67 12.39 -1.07
CA ILE A 46 -5.13 12.51 -0.90
C ILE A 46 -5.79 11.78 -2.07
N CYS A 47 -6.62 10.80 -1.78
CA CYS A 47 -7.27 10.02 -2.81
C CYS A 47 -8.37 10.80 -3.58
N PRO A 48 -8.71 10.34 -4.80
CA PRO A 48 -9.90 10.77 -5.52
C PRO A 48 -11.18 10.63 -4.69
N LEU A 49 -12.23 11.39 -5.06
CA LEU A 49 -13.48 11.47 -4.29
C LEU A 49 -14.25 10.15 -4.23
N GLU A 50 -14.11 9.32 -5.24
CA GLU A 50 -14.71 8.01 -5.38
C GLU A 50 -13.97 6.92 -4.57
N SER A 51 -12.77 7.23 -4.06
CA SER A 51 -11.99 6.30 -3.28
C SER A 51 -12.50 6.18 -1.85
N ARG A 52 -12.63 4.94 -1.39
CA ARG A 52 -13.20 4.61 -0.08
C ARG A 52 -12.20 3.90 0.85
N PHE A 53 -11.11 3.39 0.29
CA PHE A 53 -10.12 2.57 0.98
C PHE A 53 -8.76 2.66 0.26
N CYS A 54 -7.72 2.17 0.93
CA CYS A 54 -6.41 1.96 0.35
C CYS A 54 -6.27 0.50 -0.10
N ILE A 55 -5.49 0.28 -1.16
CA ILE A 55 -5.18 -1.05 -1.67
C ILE A 55 -3.68 -1.26 -1.57
N THR A 56 -3.26 -2.40 -1.03
CA THR A 56 -1.94 -2.98 -1.27
C THR A 56 -2.07 -4.21 -2.14
N GLU A 57 -1.29 -4.28 -3.22
CA GLU A 57 -1.07 -5.47 -4.03
C GLU A 57 0.34 -6.00 -3.76
N ILE A 58 0.44 -7.21 -3.22
CA ILE A 58 1.71 -7.96 -3.11
C ILE A 58 1.84 -8.88 -4.31
N VAL A 59 2.96 -8.80 -4.99
CA VAL A 59 3.26 -9.64 -6.14
C VAL A 59 4.31 -10.68 -5.76
N ARG A 60 4.02 -11.94 -6.08
CA ARG A 60 4.95 -13.07 -5.94
C ARG A 60 5.16 -13.77 -7.28
N VAL A 61 6.36 -14.30 -7.51
CA VAL A 61 6.68 -15.17 -8.63
C VAL A 61 7.25 -16.47 -8.07
N ASN A 62 6.62 -17.60 -8.38
CA ASN A 62 6.91 -18.92 -7.80
C ASN A 62 6.99 -18.87 -6.26
N GLY A 63 6.06 -18.14 -5.63
CA GLY A 63 6.01 -17.92 -4.18
C GLY A 63 7.02 -16.91 -3.62
N VAL A 64 7.98 -16.42 -4.41
CA VAL A 64 8.98 -15.43 -3.98
C VAL A 64 8.40 -14.03 -4.12
N PHE A 65 8.52 -13.22 -3.06
CA PHE A 65 8.13 -11.81 -3.10
C PHE A 65 8.97 -11.05 -4.13
N VAL A 66 8.28 -10.41 -5.09
CA VAL A 66 8.94 -9.64 -6.16
C VAL A 66 8.45 -8.21 -6.23
N GLY A 67 7.47 -7.79 -5.43
CA GLY A 67 7.05 -6.41 -5.47
C GLY A 67 5.82 -6.11 -4.66
N ILE A 68 5.60 -4.82 -4.47
CA ILE A 68 4.46 -4.28 -3.79
C ILE A 68 3.98 -3.01 -4.48
N ASN A 69 2.67 -2.85 -4.57
CA ASN A 69 2.01 -1.72 -5.19
C ASN A 69 0.93 -1.21 -4.25
N ARG A 70 1.01 0.06 -3.87
CA ARG A 70 0.04 0.73 -3.00
C ARG A 70 -0.64 1.85 -3.75
N LYS A 71 -1.96 1.93 -3.64
CA LYS A 71 -2.80 2.88 -4.38
C LYS A 71 -4.11 3.16 -3.66
N CYS A 72 -4.75 4.24 -4.06
CA CYS A 72 -6.15 4.52 -3.70
C CYS A 72 -7.08 3.50 -4.37
N GLY A 73 -8.04 2.97 -3.62
CA GLY A 73 -9.03 2.01 -4.10
C GLY A 73 -10.41 2.62 -4.26
N VAL A 74 -11.05 2.33 -5.40
CA VAL A 74 -12.36 2.88 -5.80
C VAL A 74 -13.48 1.91 -5.46
N SER A 75 -14.62 2.44 -5.00
CA SER A 75 -15.94 1.78 -4.84
C SER A 75 -16.03 0.55 -3.94
N SER A 76 -15.28 -0.53 -4.19
CA SER A 76 -15.31 -1.78 -3.43
C SER A 76 -13.95 -2.48 -3.44
N CYS A 77 -13.49 -2.88 -2.25
CA CYS A 77 -12.24 -3.62 -2.09
C CYS A 77 -12.54 -5.09 -1.83
N LEU A 78 -11.89 -5.98 -2.57
CA LEU A 78 -11.98 -7.42 -2.35
C LEU A 78 -10.58 -7.96 -2.09
N GLU A 79 -10.38 -8.51 -0.90
CA GLU A 79 -9.16 -9.24 -0.58
C GLU A 79 -9.16 -10.57 -1.30
N ALA A 80 -8.18 -10.77 -2.18
CA ALA A 80 -8.07 -11.97 -3.00
C ALA A 80 -6.65 -12.13 -3.54
N CYS A 81 -6.23 -13.37 -3.71
CA CYS A 81 -5.01 -13.72 -4.44
C CYS A 81 -5.39 -14.32 -5.79
N PHE A 82 -4.83 -13.77 -6.86
CA PHE A 82 -5.00 -14.28 -8.21
C PHE A 82 -3.67 -14.79 -8.73
N GLN A 83 -3.65 -16.06 -9.12
CA GLN A 83 -2.49 -16.72 -9.68
C GLN A 83 -2.67 -16.93 -11.18
N LYS A 84 -1.62 -16.67 -11.95
CA LYS A 84 -1.59 -16.89 -13.40
C LYS A 84 -0.22 -17.37 -13.85
N GLY A 85 -0.19 -18.17 -14.91
CA GLY A 85 1.05 -18.60 -15.57
C GLY A 85 1.11 -20.11 -15.75
N PHE A 86 1.93 -20.55 -16.71
CA PHE A 86 2.23 -21.95 -16.98
C PHE A 86 3.76 -22.12 -16.90
N GLY A 87 4.24 -22.87 -15.91
CA GLY A 87 5.67 -23.05 -15.62
C GLY A 87 6.31 -21.96 -14.75
N VAL A 88 5.93 -20.69 -14.93
CA VAL A 88 6.26 -19.59 -14.02
C VAL A 88 4.96 -18.99 -13.49
N GLU A 89 4.72 -19.17 -12.21
CA GLU A 89 3.48 -18.77 -11.54
C GLU A 89 3.64 -17.37 -10.95
N ARG A 90 2.86 -16.41 -11.46
CA ARG A 90 2.76 -15.07 -10.87
C ARG A 90 1.48 -14.98 -10.05
N GLU A 91 1.63 -14.71 -8.76
CA GLU A 91 0.54 -14.45 -7.83
C GLU A 91 0.47 -12.96 -7.51
N SER A 92 -0.73 -12.41 -7.49
CA SER A 92 -0.99 -11.05 -6.99
C SER A 92 -2.05 -11.13 -5.91
N CYS A 93 -1.69 -10.78 -4.68
CA CYS A 93 -2.58 -10.72 -3.53
C CYS A 93 -2.97 -9.28 -3.24
N THR A 94 -4.26 -8.99 -3.30
CA THR A 94 -4.85 -7.70 -2.95
C THR A 94 -5.27 -7.70 -1.49
N TYR A 95 -4.89 -6.66 -0.77
CA TYR A 95 -5.24 -6.38 0.61
C TYR A 95 -5.94 -5.04 0.70
N CYS A 96 -6.95 -4.98 1.57
CA CYS A 96 -7.85 -3.85 1.70
C CYS A 96 -7.59 -3.14 3.01
N CYS A 97 -7.17 -1.90 2.93
CA CYS A 97 -6.73 -1.15 4.08
C CYS A 97 -7.56 0.10 4.29
N ASN A 98 -7.74 0.46 5.55
CA ASN A 98 -8.33 1.75 5.89
C ASN A 98 -7.38 2.89 5.47
N GLY A 99 -7.95 4.08 5.34
CA GLY A 99 -7.17 5.29 5.17
C GLY A 99 -6.17 5.48 6.31
N ILE A 100 -5.06 6.12 5.99
CA ILE A 100 -4.04 6.61 6.91
C ILE A 100 -4.70 7.55 7.91
N GLN A 101 -4.76 7.15 9.18
CA GLN A 101 -5.19 8.01 10.28
C GLN A 101 -3.98 8.66 10.95
N ALA A 102 -4.20 9.75 11.69
CA ALA A 102 -3.11 10.43 12.38
C ALA A 102 -2.47 9.54 13.46
N GLU A 103 -3.25 8.62 14.03
CA GLU A 103 -2.89 7.70 15.09
C GLU A 103 -2.13 6.47 14.60
N ASP A 104 -2.21 6.13 13.31
CA ASP A 104 -1.52 4.98 12.70
C ASP A 104 0.01 5.16 12.68
N PHE A 105 0.49 6.34 13.08
CA PHE A 105 1.90 6.72 13.03
C PHE A 105 2.37 7.39 14.33
N ASN A 106 1.67 7.13 15.43
CA ASN A 106 2.10 7.65 16.72
C ASN A 106 3.17 6.74 17.32
N GLU A 107 4.44 7.16 17.14
CA GLU A 107 5.66 6.54 17.68
C GLU A 107 5.61 6.35 19.21
N GLU A 108 4.90 7.22 19.94
CA GLU A 108 4.76 7.11 21.40
C GLU A 108 3.77 6.01 21.83
N THR A 109 2.80 5.67 20.97
CA THR A 109 1.79 4.64 21.24
C THR A 109 2.14 3.25 20.70
N GLY A 110 3.22 3.14 19.91
CA GLY A 110 3.65 1.87 19.29
C GLY A 110 2.69 1.33 18.22
N LYS A 111 1.74 2.14 17.72
CA LYS A 111 0.88 1.74 16.60
C LYS A 111 1.67 1.91 15.30
N SER A 112 2.02 0.79 14.69
CA SER A 112 2.55 0.73 13.33
C SER A 112 1.38 0.72 12.34
N TYR A 113 1.60 1.32 11.18
CA TYR A 113 0.74 1.13 10.01
C TYR A 113 0.59 -0.38 9.72
N ASN A 114 -0.65 -0.88 9.74
CA ASN A 114 -0.99 -2.31 9.67
C ASN A 114 -1.56 -2.74 8.32
N CYS A 115 -1.17 -2.05 7.24
CA CYS A 115 -1.44 -2.50 5.88
C CYS A 115 -0.17 -3.16 5.33
N PRO A 116 -0.27 -4.32 4.67
CA PRO A 116 0.88 -4.98 4.06
C PRO A 116 1.70 -4.06 3.13
#